data_AF-A0A0Q6KS46-F1
#
_entry.id   AF-A0A0Q6KS46-F1
#
_cell.length_a   1.000
_cell.length_b   1.000
_cell.length_c   1.000
_cell.angle_alpha   90.00
_cell.angle_beta   90.00
_cell.angle_gamma   90.00
#
_symmetry.space_group_name_H-M   'P 1'
#
loop_
_entity.id
_entity.type
_entity.pdbx_description
1 polymer ?
#
loop_
_entity_poly.entity_id
_entity_poly.type
_entity_poly.pdbx_seq_one_letter_code
_entity_poly.pdbx_strand_id
1 'polypeptide(L)' 'MNLQSAQNAIQAAGVFYSRSADASGEGRMQVNDSNWIVVAQDPPAGTLIGEGDALLSAVKIGEPSNC' A
#
# COMPACT_ATOMS: atom_id res chain seq x y z
N MET A 1 4.93 7.92 -1.72
CA MET A 1 4.17 7.37 -2.86
C MET A 1 2.73 7.16 -2.40
N ASN A 2 1.71 7.40 -3.23
CA ASN A 2 0.31 7.10 -2.83
C ASN A 2 -0.04 5.62 -3.05
N LEU A 3 -1.08 5.13 -2.39
CA LEU A 3 -1.46 3.71 -2.43
C LEU A 3 -1.84 3.24 -3.82
N GLN A 4 -2.56 4.07 -4.59
CA GLN A 4 -2.90 3.75 -5.98
C GLN A 4 -1.66 3.51 -6.85
N SER A 5 -0.64 4.39 -6.75
CA SER A 5 0.61 4.24 -7.49
C SER A 5 1.38 2.99 -7.09
N ALA A 6 1.38 2.64 -5.79
CA ALA A 6 2.02 1.43 -5.31
C ALA A 6 1.34 0.17 -5.84
N GLN A 7 0.01 0.12 -5.80
CA GLN A 7 -0.77 -0.99 -6.37
C GLN A 7 -0.56 -1.10 -7.88
N ASN A 8 -0.52 0.02 -8.61
CA ASN A 8 -0.26 0.03 -10.06
C ASN A 8 1.13 -0.54 -10.39
N ALA A 9 2.14 -0.25 -9.56
CA ALA A 9 3.48 -0.81 -9.74
C ALA A 9 3.49 -2.35 -9.55
N ILE A 10 2.73 -2.85 -8.57
CA ILE A 10 2.56 -4.29 -8.33
C ILE A 10 1.84 -4.96 -9.51
N GLN A 11 0.79 -4.32 -10.04
CA GLN A 11 0.08 -4.80 -11.23
C GLN A 11 0.96 -4.81 -12.47
N ALA A 12 1.79 -3.78 -12.67
CA ALA A 12 2.75 -3.73 -13.77
C ALA A 12 3.81 -4.85 -13.68
N ALA A 13 4.08 -5.37 -12.48
CA ALA A 13 4.94 -6.53 -12.26
C ALA A 13 4.22 -7.88 -12.49
N GLY A 14 2.94 -7.87 -12.85
CA GLY A 14 2.13 -9.07 -13.13
C GLY A 14 1.34 -9.61 -11.94
N VAL A 15 1.28 -8.87 -10.83
CA VAL A 15 0.52 -9.25 -9.62
C VAL A 15 -0.73 -8.38 -9.53
N PHE A 16 -1.90 -8.98 -9.77
CA PHE A 16 -3.16 -8.23 -9.85
C PHE A 16 -3.82 -7.98 -8.50
N TYR A 17 -3.44 -8.75 -7.48
CA TYR A 17 -3.99 -8.65 -6.15
C TYR A 17 -2.90 -8.28 -5.13
N SER A 18 -3.12 -7.17 -4.42
CA SER A 18 -2.30 -6.73 -3.29
C SER A 18 -3.21 -6.39 -2.11
N ARG A 19 -2.68 -6.52 -0.90
CA ARG A 19 -3.37 -6.19 0.34
C ARG A 19 -2.92 -4.83 0.84
N SER A 20 -3.78 -4.17 1.59
CA SER A 20 -3.42 -2.91 2.22
C SER A 20 -4.07 -2.75 3.59
N ALA A 21 -3.42 -1.99 4.47
CA ALA A 21 -3.81 -1.81 5.86
C ALA A 21 -3.64 -0.35 6.28
N ASP A 22 -4.57 0.13 7.11
CA ASP A 22 -4.50 1.45 7.73
C ASP A 22 -3.45 1.43 8.84
N ALA A 23 -2.33 2.11 8.60
CA ALA A 23 -1.20 2.16 9.51
C ALA A 23 -1.42 3.13 10.68
N SER A 24 -2.48 3.96 10.65
CA SER A 24 -2.80 4.83 11.78
C SER A 24 -3.43 4.07 12.95
N GLY A 25 -3.89 2.82 12.73
CA GLY A 25 -4.60 2.01 13.71
C GLY A 25 -6.10 2.30 13.80
N GLU A 26 -6.62 3.23 13.00
CA GLU A 26 -8.03 3.63 13.00
C GLU A 26 -8.95 2.62 12.26
N GLY A 27 -8.37 1.63 11.58
CA GLY A 27 -9.12 0.55 10.93
C GLY A 27 -10.04 1.01 9.79
N ARG A 28 -9.71 2.13 9.12
CA ARG A 28 -10.56 2.70 8.07
C ARG A 28 -10.40 1.92 6.76
N MET A 29 -11.48 1.89 5.98
CA MET A 29 -11.46 1.34 4.63
C MET A 29 -10.83 2.32 3.64
N GLN A 30 -9.86 1.84 2.86
CA GLN A 30 -9.17 2.60 1.83
C GLN A 30 -10.01 2.63 0.53
N VAL A 31 -11.15 3.34 0.55
CA VAL A 31 -12.07 3.38 -0.60
C VAL A 31 -11.51 4.19 -1.78
N ASN A 32 -10.72 5.22 -1.48
CA ASN A 32 -10.02 6.02 -2.48
C ASN A 32 -8.52 5.95 -2.22
N ASP A 33 -7.85 5.00 -2.86
CA ASP A 33 -6.42 4.71 -2.68
C ASP A 33 -5.52 5.91 -2.99
N SER A 34 -5.93 6.82 -3.88
CA SER A 34 -5.15 8.04 -4.16
C SER A 34 -5.07 9.00 -2.96
N ASN A 35 -5.96 8.85 -1.97
CA ASN A 35 -6.02 9.64 -0.74
C ASN A 35 -5.17 9.06 0.41
N TRP A 36 -4.35 8.06 0.12
CA TRP A 36 -3.53 7.36 1.10
C TRP A 36 -2.06 7.38 0.70
N ILE A 37 -1.19 7.57 1.68
CA ILE A 37 0.26 7.60 1.56
C ILE A 37 0.79 6.27 2.10
N VAL A 38 1.51 5.53 1.27
CA VAL A 38 2.17 4.29 1.71
C VAL A 38 3.37 4.67 2.59
N VAL A 39 3.40 4.11 3.79
CA VAL A 39 4.46 4.34 4.80
C VAL A 39 5.33 3.12 5.01
N ALA A 40 4.83 1.92 4.71
CA ALA A 40 5.60 0.68 4.74
C ALA A 40 5.03 -0.34 3.76
N GLN A 41 5.87 -1.31 3.37
CA GLN A 41 5.49 -2.43 2.54
C GLN A 41 6.16 -3.71 3.04
N ASP A 42 5.47 -4.84 2.87
CA ASP A 42 5.97 -6.17 3.17
C ASP A 42 5.52 -7.14 2.07
N PRO A 43 6.41 -7.89 1.41
CA PRO A 43 7.87 -7.92 1.56
C PRO A 43 8.59 -6.65 1.03
N PRO A 44 9.88 -6.46 1.41
CA PRO A 44 10.67 -5.31 0.97
C PRO A 44 10.86 -5.31 -0.55
N ALA A 45 11.08 -4.11 -1.11
CA ALA A 45 11.27 -3.90 -2.53
C ALA A 45 12.37 -4.81 -3.10
N GLY A 46 12.13 -5.36 -4.30
CA GLY A 46 13.04 -6.32 -4.95
C GLY A 46 12.81 -7.78 -4.57
N THR A 47 11.91 -8.07 -3.63
CA THR A 47 11.47 -9.43 -3.32
C THR A 47 10.46 -9.91 -4.38
N LEU A 48 10.57 -11.18 -4.77
CA LEU A 48 9.56 -11.83 -5.62
C LEU A 48 8.27 -12.02 -4.81
N ILE A 49 7.15 -11.60 -5.38
CA ILE A 49 5.81 -11.68 -4.77
C ILE A 49 4.85 -12.38 -5.73
N GLY A 50 3.93 -13.18 -5.17
CA GLY A 50 2.75 -13.69 -5.86
C GLY A 50 1.50 -12.87 -5.55
N GLU A 51 0.35 -13.41 -5.94
CA GLU A 51 -0.95 -12.79 -5.67
C GLU A 51 -1.25 -12.73 -4.17
N GLY A 52 -1.53 -11.53 -3.66
CA GLY A 52 -1.90 -11.31 -2.26
C GLY A 52 -0.72 -11.28 -1.28
N ASP A 53 0.50 -11.54 -1.73
CA ASP A 53 1.67 -11.51 -0.85
C ASP A 53 1.98 -10.09 -0.38
N ALA A 54 1.88 -9.12 -1.29
CA ALA A 54 2.19 -7.72 -1.00
C ALA A 54 1.18 -7.10 -0.03
N LEU A 55 1.66 -6.65 1.12
CA LEU A 55 0.93 -5.86 2.11
C LEU A 55 1.47 -4.43 2.12
N LEU A 56 0.60 -3.47 1.81
CA LEU A 56 0.90 -2.04 1.81
C LEU A 56 0.29 -1.39 3.07
N SER A 57 1.14 -0.87 3.94
CA SER A 57 0.69 -0.08 5.09
C SER A 57 0.60 1.38 4.68
N ALA A 58 -0.55 2.01 4.85
CA ALA A 58 -0.80 3.38 4.43
C ALA A 58 -1.50 4.22 5.49
N VAL A 59 -1.21 5.52 5.51
CA VAL A 59 -1.91 6.53 6.31
C VAL A 59 -2.64 7.50 5.40
N LYS A 60 -3.69 8.16 5.90
CA LYS A 60 -4.46 9.09 5.07
C LYS A 60 -3.65 10.37 4.82
N ILE A 61 -3.81 11.00 3.65
CA ILE A 61 -3.15 12.27 3.37
C ILE A 61 -3.48 13.30 4.48
N GLY A 62 -2.43 13.95 5.00
CA GLY A 62 -2.53 14.91 6.10
C GLY A 62 -2.29 14.31 7.49
N GLU A 63 -2.16 12.98 7.60
CA GLU A 63 -1.71 12.34 8.83
C GLU A 63 -0.18 12.34 8.91
N PRO A 64 0.41 12.30 10.12
CA PRO A 64 1.86 12.20 10.29
C PRO A 64 2.37 10.90 9.66
N SER A 65 2.88 11.01 8.44
CA SER A 65 3.65 9.96 7.77
C SER A 65 5.11 10.20 8.10
N ASN A 66 5.71 9.35 8.93
CA ASN A 66 7.10 9.52 9.39
C ASN A 66 8.14 9.14 8.32
N CYS A 67 7.78 9.21 7.04
CA CYS A 67 8.56 8.80 5.88
C CYS A 67 8.99 9.99 5.02
#